data_AF-A3WTC6-F1
#
_entry.id   AF-A3WTC6-F1
#
_cell.length_a   1.000
_cell.length_b   1.000
_cell.length_c   1.000
_cell.angle_alpha   90.00
_cell.angle_beta   90.00
_cell.angle_gamma   90.00
#
_symmetry.space_group_name_H-M   'P 1'
#
loop_
_entity.id
_entity.type
_entity.pdbx_description
1 polymer ?
#
loop_
_entity_poly.entity_id
_entity_poly.type
_entity_poly.pdbx_seq_one_letter_code
_entity_poly.pdbx_strand_id
1 'polypeptide(L)' 'MTKSRKPYPSDVSDDEWALVAPYLTLLPEESGQRVHALREVFNGLRYVCAIS' A
#
# COMPACT_ATOMS: atom_id res chain seq x y z
N MET A 1 -23.49 -0.98 -0.15
CA MET A 1 -22.81 -1.49 -1.37
C MET A 1 -21.42 -0.91 -1.39
N THR A 2 -20.40 -1.71 -1.09
CA THR A 2 -19.00 -1.26 -1.13
C THR A 2 -18.62 -1.03 -2.60
N LYS A 3 -18.36 0.23 -2.96
CA LYS A 3 -17.87 0.57 -4.28
C LYS A 3 -16.51 -0.11 -4.46
N SER A 4 -16.40 -1.04 -5.41
CA SER A 4 -15.11 -1.65 -5.73
C SER A 4 -14.13 -0.57 -6.14
N ARG A 5 -12.98 -0.52 -5.45
CA ARG A 5 -11.89 0.41 -5.74
C ARG A 5 -11.34 0.10 -7.12
N LYS A 6 -11.07 1.13 -7.93
CA LYS A 6 -10.30 0.95 -9.17
C LYS A 6 -8.81 0.83 -8.81
N PRO A 7 -8.11 -0.21 -9.28
CA PRO A 7 -6.67 -0.35 -9.05
C PRO A 7 -5.87 0.79 -9.68
N TYR A 8 -4.74 1.18 -9.08
CA TYR A 8 -3.79 2.03 -9.78
C TYR A 8 -3.02 1.17 -10.81
N PRO A 9 -2.58 1.75 -11.95
CA PRO A 9 -1.73 1.03 -12.91
C PRO A 9 -0.42 0.52 -12.31
N SER A 10 -0.01 1.07 -11.17
CA SER A 10 1.20 0.72 -10.42
C SER A 10 0.93 -0.08 -9.15
N ASP A 11 -0.29 -0.61 -8.95
CA ASP A 11 -0.61 -1.53 -7.83
C ASP A 11 0.35 -2.72 -7.87
N VAL A 12 0.91 -3.09 -6.71
CA VAL A 12 1.79 -4.26 -6.62
C VAL A 12 1.03 -5.57 -6.56
N SER A 13 1.60 -6.61 -7.17
CA SER A 13 1.14 -7.98 -7.09
C SER A 13 1.26 -8.55 -5.66
N ASP A 14 0.61 -9.69 -5.41
CA ASP A 14 0.68 -10.34 -4.10
C ASP A 14 2.09 -10.81 -3.75
N ASP A 15 2.86 -11.28 -4.74
CA ASP A 15 4.25 -11.72 -4.57
C ASP A 15 5.17 -10.54 -4.22
N GLU A 16 5.03 -9.41 -4.93
CA GLU A 16 5.75 -8.18 -4.60
C GLU A 16 5.34 -7.63 -3.23
N TRP A 17 4.06 -7.72 -2.89
CA TRP A 17 3.55 -7.31 -1.58
C TRP A 17 4.14 -8.16 -0.46
N ALA A 18 4.27 -9.48 -0.64
CA ALA A 18 4.89 -10.37 0.36
C ALA A 18 6.35 -9.99 0.66
N LEU A 19 7.07 -9.43 -0.31
CA LEU A 19 8.44 -8.93 -0.12
C LEU A 19 8.47 -7.59 0.65
N VAL A 20 7.54 -6.67 0.35
CA VAL A 20 7.56 -5.29 0.89
C VAL A 20 6.87 -5.18 2.24
N ALA A 21 5.81 -5.95 2.49
CA ALA A 21 4.99 -5.86 3.69
C ALA A 21 5.79 -5.93 5.01
N PRO A 22 6.77 -6.85 5.18
CA PRO A 22 7.55 -6.93 6.41
C PRO A 22 8.23 -5.61 6.78
N TYR A 23 8.75 -4.87 5.79
CA TYR A 23 9.43 -3.60 5.99
C TYR A 23 8.48 -2.48 6.44
N LEU A 24 7.24 -2.48 5.93
CA LEU A 24 6.21 -1.51 6.34
C LEU A 24 5.65 -1.82 7.73
N THR A 25 5.70 -3.08 8.16
CA THR A 25 5.24 -3.52 9.49
C THR A 25 6.28 -3.38 10.60
N LEU A 26 7.45 -2.80 10.34
CA LEU A 26 8.45 -2.55 11.39
C LEU A 26 8.03 -1.43 12.37
N LEU A 27 7.02 -0.64 12.02
CA LEU A 27 6.49 0.42 12.87
C LEU A 27 5.72 -0.15 14.08
N PRO A 28 5.70 0.51 15.25
CA PRO A 28 4.85 0.13 16.38
C PRO A 28 3.38 0.01 16.00
N GLU A 29 2.64 -0.87 16.69
CA GLU A 29 1.21 -1.14 16.39
C GLU A 29 0.33 0.11 16.50
N GLU A 30 0.63 0.96 17.48
CA GLU A 30 -0.04 2.24 17.74
C GLU A 30 0.34 3.36 16.76
N SER A 31 1.18 3.07 15.75
CA SER A 31 1.55 4.09 14.76
C SER A 31 0.34 4.49 13.92
N GLY A 32 0.11 5.79 13.78
CA GLY A 32 -0.99 6.34 12.96
C GLY A 32 -0.97 5.85 11.50
N GLN A 33 0.20 5.42 10.98
CA GLN A 33 0.31 4.81 9.65
C GLN A 33 -0.37 3.44 9.55
N ARG A 34 -0.52 2.70 10.66
CA ARG A 34 -1.20 1.39 10.70
C ARG A 34 -2.73 1.49 10.80
N VAL A 35 -3.27 2.70 10.99
CA VAL A 35 -4.73 2.94 10.95
C VAL A 35 -5.28 2.77 9.53
N HIS A 36 -4.42 2.87 8.52
CA HIS A 36 -4.77 2.68 7.12
C HIS A 36 -4.24 1.34 6.60
N ALA A 37 -4.89 0.81 5.55
CA ALA A 37 -4.38 -0.36 4.85
C ALA A 37 -3.03 -0.03 4.20
N LEU A 38 -1.94 -0.56 4.76
CA LEU A 38 -0.57 -0.25 4.32
C LEU A 38 -0.37 -0.50 2.82
N ARG A 39 -1.00 -1.53 2.26
CA ARG A 39 -0.95 -1.84 0.82
C ARG A 39 -1.54 -0.73 -0.04
N GLU A 40 -2.67 -0.17 0.39
CA GLU A 40 -3.35 0.91 -0.33
C GLU A 40 -2.54 2.21 -0.29
N VAL A 41 -1.95 2.52 0.88
CA VAL A 41 -1.04 3.66 1.02
C VAL A 41 0.20 3.48 0.14
N PHE A 42 0.80 2.28 0.14
CA PHE A 42 1.98 1.97 -0.68
C PHE A 42 1.68 2.07 -2.18
N ASN A 43 0.57 1.49 -2.64
CA ASN A 43 0.14 1.58 -4.04
C ASN A 43 -0.11 3.04 -4.46
N GLY A 44 -0.79 3.82 -3.62
CA GLY A 44 -1.02 5.24 -3.86
C GLY A 44 0.29 6.05 -3.91
N LEU A 45 1.22 5.80 -2.99
CA LEU A 45 2.52 6.47 -2.98
C LEU A 45 3.34 6.13 -4.22
N ARG A 46 3.38 4.85 -4.62
CA ARG A 46 4.07 4.40 -5.84
C ARG A 46 3.49 5.05 -7.08
N TYR A 47 2.17 5.23 -7.14
CA TYR A 47 1.52 5.97 -8.22
C TYR A 47 1.92 7.45 -8.26
N VAL A 48 1.96 8.14 -7.11
CA VAL A 48 2.37 9.56 -7.03
C VAL A 48 3.86 9.75 -7.33
N CYS A 49 4.71 8.83 -6.87
CA CYS A 49 6.16 8.90 -7.06
C CYS A 49 6.61 8.42 -8.44
N ALA A 50 5.79 7.66 -9.17
CA ALA A 50 6.03 7.36 -10.58
C ALA A 50 5.83 8.65 -11.40
N ILE A 51 6.91 9.42 -11.54
CA ILE A 51 6.98 10.60 -12.40
C ILE A 51 6.70 10.16 -13.85
N SER A 52 5.85 10.92 -14.55
CA SER A 52 5.52 10.83 -15.97
C SER A 52 6.70 10.60 -16.91
#